data_AF-A0A3S2MDZ1-F1
#
_entry.id   AF-A0A3S2MDZ1-F1
#
_cell.length_a   1.000
_cell.length_b   1.000
_cell.length_c   1.000
_cell.angle_alpha   90.00
_cell.angle_beta   90.00
_cell.angle_gamma   90.00
#
_symmetry.space_group_name_H-M   'P 1'
#
loop_
_entity.id
_entity.type
_entity.pdbx_description
1 polymer ?
#
loop_
_entity_poly.entity_id
_entity_poly.type
_entity_poly.pdbx_seq_one_letter_code
_entity_poly.pdbx_strand_id
1 'polypeptide(L)'
;MTGEGVKHTPVLSTLFRMMDDSELQGASEFIKDRLYFATLRSKPKSTANTHYFCTDDEFLYENFYADFGPLNLAMLYRYCCKLNKKLKSFTLTRKRIVHYTSFDQKKRSNAAVLIGGYAVIYLKKTPQEAFRALTSGSNASYLPFRVEQLMLILQN
;
A
#
# COMPACT_ATOMS: atom_id res chain seq x y z
N MET A 1 17.94 41.71 -11.86
CA MET A 1 16.74 41.33 -12.61
C MET A 1 16.04 40.22 -11.84
N THR A 2 14.95 40.59 -11.18
CA THR A 2 14.19 39.78 -10.23
C THR A 2 13.37 38.73 -10.97
N GLY A 3 13.69 37.45 -10.76
CA GLY A 3 12.85 36.34 -11.20
C GLY A 3 11.61 36.26 -10.32
N GLU A 4 10.46 36.65 -10.87
CA GLU A 4 9.17 36.55 -10.20
C GLU A 4 8.85 35.09 -9.87
N GLY A 5 8.72 34.82 -8.57
CA GLY A 5 8.24 33.54 -8.08
C GLY A 5 6.80 33.32 -8.53
N VAL A 6 6.59 32.20 -9.25
CA VAL A 6 5.25 31.69 -9.57
C VAL A 6 4.53 31.42 -8.25
N LYS A 7 3.65 32.36 -7.85
CA LYS A 7 2.82 32.22 -6.66
C LYS A 7 1.80 31.11 -6.92
N HIS A 8 2.08 29.91 -6.41
CA HIS A 8 1.10 28.83 -6.37
C HIS A 8 -0.17 29.31 -5.67
N THR A 9 -1.26 29.44 -6.43
CA THR A 9 -2.55 29.91 -5.93
C THR A 9 -3.15 28.88 -4.96
N PRO A 10 -3.63 29.29 -3.76
CA PRO A 10 -4.16 28.38 -2.75
C PRO A 10 -5.31 27.48 -3.26
N VAL A 11 -6.11 28.00 -4.20
CA VAL A 11 -7.25 27.29 -4.78
C VAL A 11 -6.81 26.03 -5.52
N LEU A 12 -5.72 26.10 -6.30
CA LEU A 12 -5.24 24.98 -7.09
C LEU A 12 -4.64 23.88 -6.20
N SER A 13 -3.90 24.27 -5.15
CA SER A 13 -3.41 23.30 -4.16
C SER A 13 -4.54 22.61 -3.40
N THR A 14 -5.62 23.33 -3.10
CA THR A 14 -6.81 22.77 -2.45
C THR A 14 -7.55 21.82 -3.38
N LEU A 15 -7.72 22.16 -4.65
CA LEU A 15 -8.35 21.28 -5.64
C LEU A 15 -7.57 19.97 -5.83
N PHE A 16 -6.23 20.05 -5.95
CA PHE A 16 -5.40 18.84 -6.02
C PHE A 16 -5.49 18.00 -4.74
N ARG A 17 -5.55 18.65 -3.58
CA ARG A 17 -5.75 17.95 -2.31
C ARG A 17 -7.10 17.23 -2.29
N MET A 18 -8.18 17.89 -2.69
CA MET A 18 -9.52 17.29 -2.74
C MET A 18 -9.61 16.12 -3.72
N MET A 19 -8.96 16.20 -4.88
CA MET A 19 -8.94 15.12 -5.87
C MET A 19 -8.16 13.90 -5.36
N ASP A 20 -7.00 14.12 -4.74
CA ASP A 20 -6.25 13.05 -4.08
C ASP A 20 -7.04 12.45 -2.90
N ASP A 21 -7.74 13.28 -2.12
CA ASP A 21 -8.54 12.82 -0.98
C ASP A 21 -9.74 11.97 -1.44
N SER A 22 -10.30 12.25 -2.62
CA SER A 22 -11.29 11.40 -3.28
C SER A 22 -10.72 10.05 -3.74
N GLU A 23 -9.50 10.02 -4.28
CA GLU A 23 -8.83 8.75 -4.67
C GLU A 23 -8.41 7.93 -3.45
N LEU A 24 -8.17 8.57 -2.31
CA LEU A 24 -7.85 7.93 -1.03
C LEU A 24 -9.08 7.61 -0.18
N GLN A 25 -10.29 7.75 -0.73
CA GLN A 25 -11.50 7.36 -0.04
C GLN A 25 -11.46 5.85 0.27
N GLY A 26 -11.42 5.53 1.57
CA GLY A 26 -11.26 4.15 2.05
C GLY A 26 -9.81 3.69 2.21
N ALA A 27 -8.80 4.52 1.95
CA ALA A 27 -7.41 4.16 2.19
C ALA A 27 -7.14 3.97 3.70
N SER A 28 -6.32 2.98 4.03
CA SER A 28 -5.86 2.73 5.40
C SER A 28 -4.70 3.66 5.74
N GLU A 29 -4.86 4.49 6.77
CA GLU A 29 -3.81 5.38 7.26
C GLU A 29 -2.92 4.66 8.30
N PHE A 30 -1.62 4.61 8.02
CA PHE A 30 -0.62 3.99 8.91
C PHE A 30 0.23 5.02 9.65
N ILE A 31 0.54 6.13 8.98
CA ILE A 31 1.19 7.31 9.57
C ILE A 31 0.39 8.52 9.11
N LYS A 32 -0.12 9.29 10.08
CA LYS A 32 -0.93 10.47 9.84
C LYS A 32 -0.27 11.41 8.83
N ASP A 33 -1.03 11.80 7.82
CA ASP A 33 -0.61 12.72 6.75
C ASP A 33 0.63 12.25 5.95
N ARG A 34 1.03 10.97 6.07
CA ARG A 34 2.31 10.51 5.50
C ARG A 34 2.30 9.14 4.83
N LEU A 35 1.67 8.12 5.41
CA LEU A 35 1.71 6.76 4.87
C LEU A 35 0.32 6.16 4.82
N TYR A 36 -0.09 5.78 3.61
CA TYR A 36 -1.39 5.20 3.31
C TYR A 36 -1.27 3.91 2.51
N PHE A 37 -2.28 3.06 2.65
CA PHE A 37 -2.51 1.88 1.82
C PHE A 37 -3.86 2.00 1.12
N ALA A 38 -3.91 1.78 -0.20
CA ALA A 38 -5.14 1.95 -0.98
C ALA A 38 -5.34 0.82 -1.99
N THR A 39 -6.60 0.50 -2.29
CA THR A 39 -6.97 -0.38 -3.42
C THR A 39 -7.46 0.50 -4.56
N LEU A 40 -6.79 0.47 -5.72
CA LEU A 40 -7.09 1.34 -6.86
C LEU A 40 -7.35 0.52 -8.13
N ARG A 41 -8.27 0.98 -8.99
CA ARG A 41 -8.65 0.29 -10.24
C ARG A 41 -7.60 0.42 -11.34
N SER A 42 -6.83 1.49 -11.31
CA SER A 42 -5.83 1.82 -12.32
C SER A 42 -4.62 2.47 -11.67
N LYS A 43 -3.48 2.42 -12.37
CA LYS A 43 -2.26 3.11 -11.95
C LYS A 43 -2.54 4.62 -11.82
N PRO A 44 -2.43 5.21 -10.62
CA PRO A 44 -2.65 6.64 -10.44
C PRO A 44 -1.46 7.44 -11.00
N LYS A 45 -1.73 8.67 -11.42
CA LYS A 45 -0.66 9.63 -11.74
C LYS A 45 -0.14 10.22 -10.42
N SER A 46 1.18 10.28 -10.25
CA SER A 46 1.75 10.97 -9.09
C SER A 46 1.46 12.46 -9.15
N THR A 47 1.14 13.07 -8.01
CA THR A 47 0.81 14.49 -7.92
C THR A 47 1.94 15.26 -7.24
N ALA A 48 1.76 16.59 -7.11
CA ALA A 48 2.68 17.43 -6.35
C ALA A 48 2.78 16.97 -4.88
N ASN A 49 1.68 16.47 -4.33
CA ASN A 49 1.54 16.16 -2.91
C ASN A 49 1.49 14.66 -2.61
N THR A 50 1.43 13.79 -3.62
CA THR A 50 1.26 12.36 -3.41
C THR A 50 2.19 11.54 -4.30
N HIS A 51 2.92 10.61 -3.68
CA HIS A 51 3.75 9.62 -4.35
C HIS A 51 3.08 8.25 -4.23
N TYR A 52 2.68 7.70 -5.37
CA TYR A 52 2.10 6.38 -5.44
C TYR A 52 3.18 5.33 -5.79
N PHE A 53 3.10 4.16 -5.18
CA PHE A 53 3.86 3.00 -5.58
C PHE A 53 3.07 1.72 -5.35
N CYS A 54 3.40 0.69 -6.13
CA CYS A 54 2.76 -0.62 -6.08
C CYS A 54 3.84 -1.71 -6.16
N THR A 55 3.52 -2.89 -5.64
CA THR A 55 4.41 -4.06 -5.66
C THR A 55 3.76 -5.28 -6.32
N ASP A 56 2.56 -5.14 -6.88
CA ASP A 56 1.73 -6.23 -7.42
C ASP A 56 2.45 -7.08 -8.48
N ASP A 57 3.33 -6.46 -9.28
CA ASP A 57 4.09 -7.13 -10.35
C ASP A 57 5.60 -7.20 -10.04
N GLU A 58 6.01 -6.80 -8.83
CA GLU A 58 7.41 -6.81 -8.39
C GLU A 58 7.67 -7.95 -7.39
N PHE A 59 6.72 -8.18 -6.47
CA PHE A 59 6.79 -9.25 -5.49
C PHE A 59 5.76 -10.30 -5.85
N LEU A 60 6.20 -11.23 -6.71
CA LEU A 60 5.38 -12.35 -7.17
C LEU A 60 5.52 -13.52 -6.20
N TYR A 61 4.39 -14.12 -5.87
CA TYR A 61 4.35 -15.38 -5.16
C TYR A 61 4.39 -16.52 -6.18
N GLU A 62 5.30 -17.47 -5.98
CA GLU A 62 5.39 -18.69 -6.79
C GLU A 62 4.50 -19.76 -6.13
N ASN A 63 3.36 -20.04 -6.76
CA ASN A 63 2.38 -20.99 -6.23
C ASN A 63 2.75 -22.43 -6.56
N PHE A 64 2.49 -23.34 -5.63
CA PHE A 64 2.59 -24.79 -5.87
C PHE A 64 1.28 -25.35 -6.46
N TYR A 65 0.14 -24.84 -6.00
CA TYR A 65 -1.20 -25.17 -6.49
C TYR A 65 -2.12 -23.94 -6.47
N ALA A 66 -3.19 -23.96 -5.68
CA ALA A 66 -4.19 -22.89 -5.57
C ALA A 66 -3.89 -21.87 -4.45
N ASP A 67 -2.79 -22.07 -3.72
CA ASP A 67 -2.16 -21.09 -2.85
C ASP A 67 -1.74 -19.83 -3.63
N PHE A 68 -1.68 -18.71 -2.93
CA PHE A 68 -1.34 -17.43 -3.52
C PHE A 68 -0.50 -16.55 -2.60
N GLY A 69 -0.13 -17.06 -1.43
CA GLY A 69 0.54 -16.30 -0.39
C GLY A 69 0.43 -16.97 1.00
N PRO A 70 0.93 -16.29 2.03
CA PRO A 70 1.53 -14.95 1.97
C PRO A 70 2.91 -14.95 1.29
N LEU A 71 3.34 -13.78 0.82
CA LEU A 71 4.72 -13.56 0.38
C LEU A 71 5.73 -13.94 1.49
N ASN A 72 6.86 -14.50 1.08
CA ASN A 72 7.89 -14.96 2.01
C ASN A 72 8.62 -13.80 2.72
N LEU A 73 9.42 -14.15 3.74
CA LEU A 73 10.14 -13.17 4.57
C LEU A 73 11.15 -12.31 3.79
N ALA A 74 11.76 -12.85 2.74
CA ALA A 74 12.68 -12.09 1.90
C ALA A 74 11.95 -10.96 1.16
N MET A 75 10.74 -11.21 0.67
CA MET A 75 9.90 -10.18 0.04
C MET A 75 9.42 -9.13 1.06
N LEU A 76 9.06 -9.54 2.29
CA LEU A 76 8.76 -8.59 3.37
C LEU A 76 9.95 -7.69 3.68
N TYR A 77 11.16 -8.26 3.79
CA TYR A 77 12.37 -7.48 4.01
C TYR A 77 12.63 -6.47 2.87
N ARG A 78 12.53 -6.91 1.61
CA ARG A 78 12.68 -6.04 0.43
C ARG A 78 11.64 -4.92 0.43
N TYR A 79 10.39 -5.23 0.76
CA TYR A 79 9.32 -4.24 0.92
C TYR A 79 9.67 -3.20 1.99
N CYS A 80 10.10 -3.65 3.17
CA CYS A 80 10.51 -2.76 4.26
C CYS A 80 11.65 -1.81 3.84
N CYS A 81 12.68 -2.34 3.17
CA CYS A 81 13.76 -1.52 2.62
C CYS A 81 13.25 -0.49 1.61
N LYS A 82 12.36 -0.90 0.70
CA LYS A 82 11.78 -0.03 -0.33
C LYS A 82 10.96 1.10 0.29
N LEU A 83 10.08 0.79 1.24
CA LEU A 83 9.25 1.77 1.90
C LEU A 83 10.08 2.74 2.75
N ASN A 84 11.08 2.24 3.49
CA ASN A 84 12.00 3.10 4.25
C ASN A 84 12.78 4.06 3.35
N LYS A 85 13.26 3.60 2.18
CA LYS A 85 13.91 4.47 1.19
C LYS A 85 12.97 5.60 0.74
N LYS A 86 11.69 5.31 0.50
CA LYS A 86 10.69 6.32 0.12
C LYS A 86 10.40 7.30 1.25
N LEU A 87 10.23 6.81 2.47
CA LEU A 87 9.93 7.66 3.62
C LEU A 87 11.07 8.62 3.97
N LYS A 88 12.33 8.18 3.81
CA LYS A 88 13.54 8.97 4.05
C LYS A 88 14.01 9.81 2.86
N SER A 89 13.38 9.67 1.69
CA SER A 89 13.80 10.39 0.50
C SER A 89 13.49 11.89 0.60
N PHE A 90 14.52 12.72 0.42
CA PHE A 90 14.39 14.19 0.44
C PHE A 90 13.41 14.73 -0.60
N THR A 91 13.33 14.11 -1.79
CA THR A 91 12.41 14.52 -2.85
C THR A 91 10.96 14.16 -2.56
N LEU A 92 10.71 13.29 -1.56
CA LEU A 92 9.39 12.83 -1.17
C LEU A 92 8.97 13.31 0.23
N THR A 93 9.80 14.08 0.94
CA THR A 93 9.59 14.46 2.36
C THR A 93 8.23 15.12 2.60
N ARG A 94 7.76 15.97 1.68
CA ARG A 94 6.48 16.69 1.81
C ARG A 94 5.28 16.01 1.15
N LYS A 95 5.49 14.85 0.52
CA LYS A 95 4.41 14.12 -0.15
C LYS A 95 3.68 13.21 0.85
N ARG A 96 2.54 12.65 0.48
CA ARG A 96 2.01 11.41 1.04
C ARG A 96 2.64 10.24 0.29
N ILE A 97 3.03 9.20 0.99
CA ILE A 97 3.43 7.93 0.37
C ILE A 97 2.23 7.01 0.40
N VAL A 98 1.77 6.59 -0.77
CA VAL A 98 0.63 5.68 -0.91
C VAL A 98 1.13 4.39 -1.53
N HIS A 99 1.13 3.32 -0.74
CA HIS A 99 1.21 1.97 -1.27
C HIS A 99 -0.16 1.61 -1.84
N TYR A 100 -0.30 1.49 -3.15
CA TYR A 100 -1.54 1.01 -3.74
C TYR A 100 -1.38 -0.40 -4.31
N THR A 101 -2.49 -1.12 -4.34
CA THR A 101 -2.64 -2.43 -4.97
C THR A 101 -3.87 -2.43 -5.88
N SER A 102 -3.91 -3.34 -6.84
CA SER A 102 -5.05 -3.52 -7.75
C SER A 102 -6.27 -4.12 -7.03
N PHE A 103 -7.39 -4.30 -7.75
CA PHE A 103 -8.58 -4.98 -7.24
C PHE A 103 -8.47 -6.51 -7.24
N ASP A 104 -7.36 -7.08 -7.70
CA ASP A 104 -7.11 -8.52 -7.61
C ASP A 104 -7.02 -8.94 -6.13
N GLN A 105 -7.95 -9.78 -5.69
CA GLN A 105 -8.07 -10.14 -4.28
C GLN A 105 -6.82 -10.84 -3.72
N LYS A 106 -6.09 -11.59 -4.54
CA LYS A 106 -4.86 -12.28 -4.11
C LYS A 106 -3.72 -11.27 -3.91
N LYS A 107 -3.56 -10.35 -4.85
CA LYS A 107 -2.58 -9.25 -4.76
C LYS A 107 -2.89 -8.33 -3.57
N ARG A 108 -4.17 -7.98 -3.37
CA ARG A 108 -4.62 -7.18 -2.22
C ARG A 108 -4.23 -7.79 -0.89
N SER A 109 -4.52 -9.07 -0.68
CA SER A 109 -4.18 -9.78 0.56
C SER A 109 -2.67 -9.83 0.79
N ASN A 110 -1.87 -10.09 -0.24
CA ASN A 110 -0.40 -10.07 -0.12
C ASN A 110 0.14 -8.67 0.20
N ALA A 111 -0.34 -7.64 -0.50
CA ALA A 111 0.07 -6.25 -0.26
C ALA A 111 -0.31 -5.77 1.15
N ALA A 112 -1.48 -6.19 1.66
CA ALA A 112 -1.92 -5.92 3.02
C ALA A 112 -1.01 -6.57 4.06
N VAL A 113 -0.56 -7.81 3.84
CA VAL A 113 0.44 -8.47 4.71
C VAL A 113 1.75 -7.71 4.73
N LEU A 114 2.23 -7.23 3.58
CA LEU A 114 3.48 -6.45 3.52
C LEU A 114 3.41 -5.18 4.36
N ILE A 115 2.37 -4.36 4.19
CA ILE A 115 2.23 -3.11 4.94
C ILE A 115 1.88 -3.34 6.41
N GLY A 116 1.10 -4.38 6.71
CA GLY A 116 0.82 -4.81 8.08
C GLY A 116 2.09 -5.27 8.82
N GLY A 117 2.92 -6.08 8.15
CA GLY A 117 4.23 -6.51 8.67
C GLY A 117 5.17 -5.34 8.90
N TYR A 118 5.23 -4.39 7.96
CA TYR A 118 5.99 -3.15 8.16
C TYR A 118 5.51 -2.34 9.37
N ALA A 119 4.18 -2.24 9.55
CA ALA A 119 3.59 -1.54 10.68
C ALA A 119 4.00 -2.14 12.03
N VAL A 120 4.04 -3.48 12.13
CA VAL A 120 4.52 -4.17 13.33
C VAL A 120 6.03 -3.96 13.52
N ILE A 121 6.84 -4.20 12.50
CA ILE A 121 8.31 -4.21 12.61
C ILE A 121 8.88 -2.80 12.83
N TYR A 122 8.45 -1.84 12.00
CA TYR A 122 9.04 -0.49 11.92
C TYR A 122 8.21 0.58 12.62
N LEU A 123 6.87 0.49 12.59
CA LEU A 123 6.00 1.47 13.27
C LEU A 123 5.68 1.08 14.71
N LYS A 124 6.15 -0.09 15.17
CA LYS A 124 5.94 -0.61 16.53
C LYS A 124 4.47 -0.73 16.92
N LYS A 125 3.58 -0.91 15.93
CA LYS A 125 2.18 -1.22 16.18
C LYS A 125 2.05 -2.65 16.67
N THR A 126 1.07 -2.89 17.52
CA THR A 126 0.60 -4.24 17.82
C THR A 126 -0.02 -4.87 16.56
N PRO A 127 -0.05 -6.21 16.44
CA PRO A 127 -0.76 -6.89 15.35
C PRO A 127 -2.22 -6.44 15.22
N GLN A 128 -2.90 -6.22 16.35
CA GLN A 128 -4.29 -5.76 16.41
C GLN A 128 -4.46 -4.36 15.82
N GLU A 129 -3.55 -3.43 16.13
CA GLU A 129 -3.59 -2.07 15.56
C GLU A 129 -3.30 -2.08 14.06
N ALA A 130 -2.33 -2.87 13.61
CA ALA A 130 -2.02 -3.01 12.19
C ALA A 130 -3.21 -3.62 11.42
N PHE A 131 -3.84 -4.66 11.98
CA PHE A 131 -5.03 -5.28 11.39
C PHE A 131 -6.25 -4.35 11.40
N ARG A 132 -6.46 -3.60 12.48
CA ARG A 132 -7.53 -2.61 12.58
C ARG A 132 -7.36 -1.52 11.52
N ALA A 133 -6.15 -1.02 11.29
CA ALA A 133 -5.90 -0.02 10.24
C ALA A 133 -6.29 -0.55 8.85
N LEU A 134 -6.02 -1.83 8.57
CA LEU A 134 -6.35 -2.47 7.30
C LEU A 134 -7.86 -2.71 7.11
N THR A 135 -8.63 -2.82 8.20
CA THR A 135 -10.06 -3.18 8.19
C THR A 135 -11.00 -2.05 8.59
N SER A 136 -10.48 -0.90 9.05
CA SER A 136 -11.29 0.23 9.53
C SER A 136 -11.97 1.06 8.43
N GLY A 137 -11.70 0.78 7.16
CA GLY A 137 -12.29 1.49 6.02
C GLY A 137 -13.43 0.70 5.37
N SER A 138 -14.13 1.32 4.41
CA SER A 138 -15.19 0.70 3.60
C SER A 138 -14.67 -0.31 2.55
N ASN A 139 -13.43 -0.79 2.70
CA ASN A 139 -12.81 -1.69 1.74
C ASN A 139 -13.43 -3.09 1.84
N ALA A 140 -13.54 -3.76 0.68
CA ALA A 140 -13.89 -5.16 0.64
C ALA A 140 -12.91 -6.00 1.47
N SER A 141 -13.43 -6.99 2.18
CA SER A 141 -12.65 -7.94 2.97
C SER A 141 -11.51 -8.57 2.15
N TYR A 142 -10.39 -8.81 2.81
CA TYR A 142 -9.25 -9.51 2.21
C TYR A 142 -9.59 -10.99 2.02
N LEU A 143 -9.12 -11.56 0.91
CA LEU A 143 -9.24 -13.00 0.67
C LEU A 143 -8.29 -13.74 1.63
N PRO A 144 -8.79 -14.66 2.48
CA PRO A 144 -7.92 -15.44 3.36
C PRO A 144 -6.95 -16.32 2.57
N PHE A 145 -5.73 -16.51 3.08
CA PHE A 145 -4.78 -17.45 2.51
C PHE A 145 -5.27 -18.88 2.67
N ARG A 146 -5.00 -19.72 1.67
CA ARG A 146 -5.36 -21.14 1.66
C ARG A 146 -4.18 -21.95 2.15
N VAL A 147 -4.46 -22.96 2.97
CA VAL A 147 -3.48 -24.02 3.26
C VAL A 147 -3.51 -25.03 2.11
N GLU A 148 -2.34 -25.53 1.69
CA GLU A 148 -2.26 -26.60 0.68
C GLU A 148 -3.03 -27.83 1.17
N GLN A 149 -4.12 -28.18 0.49
CA GLN A 149 -4.83 -29.43 0.74
C GLN A 149 -4.42 -30.44 -0.33
N LEU A 150 -3.20 -30.98 -0.23
CA LEU A 150 -2.71 -32.06 -1.08
C LEU A 150 -3.36 -33.43 -0.80
N MET A 151 -4.24 -33.53 0.20
CA MET A 151 -4.83 -34.81 0.66
C MET A 151 -6.16 -35.21 0.00
N LEU A 152 -6.70 -34.47 -0.98
CA LEU A 152 -7.97 -34.86 -1.64
C LEU A 152 -7.81 -35.47 -3.04
N ILE A 153 -6.62 -35.45 -3.63
CA ILE A 153 -6.41 -35.97 -5.00
C ILE A 153 -5.90 -37.42 -5.00
N LEU A 154 -5.44 -37.94 -3.85
CA LEU A 154 -4.98 -39.33 -3.71
C LEU A 154 -6.06 -40.29 -3.15
N GLN A 155 -7.33 -39.88 -3.12
CA GLN A 155 -8.44 -40.72 -2.63
C GLN A 155 -9.44 -41.15 -3.71
N ASN A 156 -9.09 -41.06 -5.00
CA ASN A 156 -9.86 -41.66 -6.10
C ASN A 156 -8.99 -42.60 -6.92
#